data_AF-A0AAW8F5G3-F1
#
_entry.id   AF-A0AAW8F5G3-F1
#
_cell.length_a   1.000
_cell.length_b   1.000
_cell.length_c   1.000
_cell.angle_alpha   90.00
_cell.angle_beta   90.00
_cell.angle_gamma   90.00
#
_symmetry.space_group_name_H-M   'P 1'
#
loop_
_entity.id
_entity.type
_entity.pdbx_description
1 polymer ?
#
loop_
_entity_poly.entity_id
_entity_poly.type
_entity_poly.pdbx_seq_one_letter_code
_entity_poly.pdbx_strand_id
1 'polypeptide(L)'
;MPSVDVRNEAGPRFDPLAARLDALAVETLPLVEAVTGLPLPDPVVIRTMTVRDWKREHRRSAKRQLHSETVELDVPLKALRQAGIQSAGRQRFRKRFWPTIGGQAVLFEPGRPELVLLPKALRHGGRLDDTAFLYKALGHEMTHLAQYAASDGAIWAAQDTFYPAQRGIADRDYGFLLEGHAYWADQQITTKILGAPVSTDEASPHSSRRYRKLAASPHRHAAVEQFRRACDTVSQIINSHGLDVFNQVWHRPDLVPTQKETSDDVAAWQARFSALKTQ
;
A
#
# COMPACT_ATOMS: atom_id res chain seq x y z
N MET A 1 20.36 -7.66 -6.84
CA MET A 1 18.90 -7.84 -6.83
C MET A 1 18.55 -8.56 -5.53
N PRO A 2 17.58 -8.05 -4.76
CA PRO A 2 17.13 -8.70 -3.54
C PRO A 2 16.64 -10.13 -3.79
N SER A 3 16.80 -10.98 -2.79
CA SER A 3 16.25 -12.34 -2.79
C SER A 3 14.74 -12.33 -2.49
N VAL A 4 13.99 -13.32 -2.99
CA VAL A 4 12.56 -13.51 -2.71
C VAL A 4 12.38 -14.71 -1.80
N ASP A 5 11.56 -14.54 -0.75
CA ASP A 5 11.14 -15.62 0.15
C ASP A 5 9.62 -15.72 0.17
N VAL A 6 9.07 -16.75 -0.51
CA VAL A 6 7.63 -17.03 -0.53
C VAL A 6 7.25 -18.09 0.50
N ARG A 7 6.41 -17.72 1.47
CA ARG A 7 5.95 -18.59 2.56
C ARG A 7 4.46 -18.88 2.44
N ASN A 8 4.09 -20.15 2.35
CA ASN A 8 2.69 -20.58 2.42
C ASN A 8 2.25 -20.84 3.86
N GLU A 9 1.51 -19.91 4.46
CA GLU A 9 0.88 -20.07 5.78
C GLU A 9 -0.65 -20.18 5.68
N ALA A 10 -1.20 -20.23 4.47
CA ALA A 10 -2.63 -20.36 4.23
C ALA A 10 -3.10 -21.84 4.15
N GLY A 11 -2.14 -22.77 4.10
CA GLY A 11 -2.32 -24.22 4.11
C GLY A 11 -2.09 -24.89 2.75
N PRO A 12 -1.91 -26.23 2.70
CA PRO A 12 -1.41 -26.95 1.52
C PRO A 12 -2.23 -26.79 0.25
N ARG A 13 -3.55 -26.58 0.38
CA ARG A 13 -4.43 -26.31 -0.77
C ARG A 13 -4.07 -25.05 -1.58
N PHE A 14 -3.18 -24.21 -1.05
CA PHE A 14 -2.69 -23.00 -1.71
C PHE A 14 -1.22 -23.10 -2.12
N ASP A 15 -0.61 -24.28 -2.06
CA ASP A 15 0.73 -24.52 -2.61
C ASP A 15 0.83 -24.11 -4.10
N PRO A 16 -0.18 -24.35 -4.96
CA PRO A 16 -0.13 -23.87 -6.35
C PRO A 16 -0.09 -22.34 -6.47
N LEU A 17 -0.73 -21.62 -5.55
CA LEU A 17 -0.67 -20.16 -5.52
C LEU A 17 0.72 -19.71 -5.07
N ALA A 18 1.30 -20.32 -4.02
CA ALA A 18 2.63 -19.98 -3.54
C ALA A 18 3.71 -20.21 -4.61
N ALA A 19 3.67 -21.35 -5.30
CA ALA A 19 4.57 -21.63 -6.43
C ALA A 19 4.42 -20.62 -7.57
N ARG A 20 3.18 -20.18 -7.85
CA ARG A 20 2.94 -19.13 -8.85
C ARG A 20 3.48 -17.78 -8.39
N LEU A 21 3.26 -17.40 -7.13
CA LEU A 21 3.77 -16.14 -6.58
C LEU A 21 5.30 -16.10 -6.63
N ASP A 22 5.98 -17.22 -6.36
CA ASP A 22 7.43 -17.34 -6.48
C ASP A 22 7.91 -17.01 -7.90
N ALA A 23 7.35 -17.69 -8.91
CA ALA A 23 7.68 -17.43 -10.31
C ALA A 23 7.39 -15.98 -10.72
N LEU A 24 6.20 -15.45 -10.39
CA LEU A 24 5.82 -14.08 -10.73
C LEU A 24 6.69 -13.04 -10.02
N ALA A 25 7.12 -13.31 -8.78
CA ALA A 25 7.95 -12.39 -8.01
C ALA A 25 9.35 -12.25 -8.61
N VAL A 26 9.94 -13.35 -9.12
CA VAL A 26 11.24 -13.31 -9.82
C VAL A 26 11.20 -12.37 -11.03
N GLU A 27 10.08 -12.34 -11.75
CA GLU A 27 9.89 -11.45 -12.90
C GLU A 27 9.57 -10.00 -12.47
N THR A 28 8.77 -9.84 -11.42
CA THR A 28 8.25 -8.52 -11.00
C THR A 28 9.30 -7.70 -10.24
N LEU A 29 10.11 -8.33 -9.39
CA LEU A 29 11.08 -7.68 -8.50
C LEU A 29 12.04 -6.73 -9.23
N PRO A 30 12.77 -7.14 -10.30
CA PRO A 30 13.68 -6.23 -11.01
C PRO A 30 12.93 -5.06 -11.67
N LEU A 31 11.67 -5.26 -12.06
CA LEU A 31 10.86 -4.21 -12.67
C LEU A 31 10.41 -3.16 -11.64
N VAL A 32 10.18 -3.54 -10.38
CA VAL A 32 9.87 -2.57 -9.32
C VAL A 32 11.02 -1.60 -9.12
N GLU A 33 12.26 -2.09 -8.96
CA GLU A 33 13.43 -1.21 -8.81
C GLU A 33 13.65 -0.37 -10.06
N ALA A 34 13.54 -0.97 -11.26
CA ALA A 34 13.75 -0.25 -12.52
C ALA A 34 12.67 0.81 -12.83
N VAL A 35 11.41 0.56 -12.45
CA VAL A 35 10.30 1.51 -12.67
C VAL A 35 10.33 2.62 -11.65
N THR A 36 10.53 2.29 -10.38
CA THR A 36 10.39 3.26 -9.28
C THR A 36 11.68 4.02 -9.01
N GLY A 37 12.85 3.49 -9.41
CA GLY A 37 14.15 4.02 -9.01
C GLY A 37 14.40 3.88 -7.50
N LEU A 38 13.60 3.09 -6.78
CA LEU A 38 13.71 2.86 -5.35
C LEU A 38 14.28 1.48 -5.05
N PRO A 39 15.09 1.34 -3.98
CA PRO A 39 15.59 0.03 -3.57
C PRO A 39 14.47 -0.80 -2.96
N LEU A 40 14.51 -2.11 -3.18
CA LEU A 40 13.68 -3.06 -2.42
C LEU A 40 14.44 -3.57 -1.17
N PRO A 41 13.73 -3.95 -0.09
CA PRO A 41 14.37 -4.65 1.03
C PRO A 41 14.90 -6.02 0.58
N ASP A 42 15.97 -6.49 1.22
CA ASP A 42 16.54 -7.82 1.00
C ASP A 42 16.52 -8.63 2.32
N PRO A 43 15.78 -9.76 2.38
CA PRO A 43 14.91 -10.33 1.36
C PRO A 43 13.55 -9.61 1.21
N VAL A 44 12.93 -9.73 0.03
CA VAL A 44 11.49 -9.47 -0.17
C VAL A 44 10.71 -10.70 0.31
N VAL A 45 9.97 -10.55 1.40
CA VAL A 45 9.17 -11.63 1.99
C VAL A 45 7.71 -11.55 1.52
N ILE A 46 7.20 -12.64 0.95
CA ILE A 46 5.82 -12.79 0.49
C ILE A 46 5.15 -13.91 1.27
N ARG A 47 4.07 -13.62 1.97
CA ARG A 47 3.33 -14.59 2.77
C ARG A 47 1.93 -14.76 2.22
N THR A 48 1.49 -15.99 2.06
CA THR A 48 0.04 -16.24 1.99
C THR A 48 -0.47 -16.58 3.37
N MET A 49 -1.55 -15.93 3.81
CA MET A 49 -2.08 -16.12 5.17
C MET A 49 -3.55 -16.50 5.18
N THR A 50 -3.98 -17.18 6.25
CA THR A 50 -5.42 -17.25 6.55
C THR A 50 -5.93 -15.88 7.00
N VAL A 51 -7.19 -15.58 6.68
CA VAL A 51 -7.86 -14.35 7.14
C VAL A 51 -7.88 -14.23 8.67
N ARG A 52 -7.90 -15.36 9.38
CA ARG A 52 -7.91 -15.39 10.86
C ARG A 52 -6.55 -14.93 11.40
N ASP A 53 -5.47 -15.45 10.84
CA ASP A 53 -4.11 -15.13 11.26
C ASP A 53 -3.76 -13.69 10.91
N TRP A 54 -4.06 -13.25 9.69
CA TRP A 54 -3.92 -11.85 9.26
C TRP A 54 -4.64 -10.87 10.20
N LYS A 55 -5.89 -11.16 10.60
CA LYS A 55 -6.62 -10.33 11.59
C LYS A 55 -5.98 -10.36 12.97
N ARG A 56 -5.38 -11.48 13.38
CA ARG A 56 -4.71 -11.59 14.68
C ARG A 56 -3.42 -10.77 14.67
N GLU A 57 -2.61 -10.88 13.63
CA GLU A 57 -1.35 -10.13 13.53
C GLU A 57 -1.59 -8.62 13.43
N HIS A 58 -2.58 -8.17 12.65
CA HIS A 58 -2.99 -6.76 12.66
C HIS A 58 -3.40 -6.24 14.03
N ARG A 59 -4.11 -7.04 14.83
CA ARG A 59 -4.47 -6.66 16.21
C ARG A 59 -3.25 -6.57 17.13
N ARG A 60 -2.31 -7.51 16.98
CA ARG A 60 -1.06 -7.54 17.75
C ARG A 60 -0.18 -6.34 17.40
N SER A 61 0.04 -6.09 16.11
CA SER A 61 0.83 -4.96 15.61
C SER A 61 0.21 -3.63 16.06
N ALA A 62 -1.10 -3.43 15.85
CA ALA A 62 -1.78 -2.20 16.30
C ALA A 62 -1.69 -1.98 17.82
N LYS A 63 -1.74 -3.04 18.64
CA LYS A 63 -1.55 -2.91 20.10
C LYS A 63 -0.12 -2.50 20.44
N ARG A 64 0.88 -3.10 19.79
CA ARG A 64 2.30 -2.74 19.98
C ARG A 64 2.56 -1.28 19.60
N GLN A 65 2.11 -0.88 18.41
CA GLN A 65 2.29 0.48 17.91
C GLN A 65 1.61 1.51 18.82
N LEU A 66 0.35 1.28 19.21
CA LEU A 66 -0.36 2.18 20.12
C LEU A 66 0.41 2.35 21.43
N HIS A 67 0.93 1.26 21.99
CA HIS A 67 1.71 1.29 23.21
C HIS A 67 3.04 2.04 23.04
N SER A 68 3.81 1.74 21.98
CA SER A 68 5.10 2.39 21.75
C SER A 68 4.94 3.90 21.53
N GLU A 69 3.98 4.32 20.71
CA GLU A 69 3.73 5.74 20.45
C GLU A 69 3.22 6.48 21.70
N THR A 70 2.41 5.81 22.55
CA THR A 70 1.95 6.39 23.83
C THR A 70 3.13 6.70 24.74
N VAL A 71 4.11 5.80 24.82
CA VAL A 71 5.31 5.97 25.65
C VAL A 71 6.24 7.04 25.08
N GLU A 72 6.38 7.09 23.75
CA GLU A 72 7.23 8.06 23.05
C GLU A 72 6.73 9.51 23.16
N LEU A 73 5.42 9.73 23.04
CA LEU A 73 4.86 11.07 22.75
C LEU A 73 4.19 11.77 23.95
N ASP A 74 4.33 11.23 25.16
CA ASP A 74 3.66 11.74 26.39
C ASP A 74 2.19 12.16 26.14
N VAL A 75 1.40 11.22 25.63
CA VAL A 75 0.12 11.53 25.01
C VAL A 75 -0.97 11.91 26.02
N PRO A 76 -1.74 13.00 25.79
CA PRO A 76 -2.87 13.34 26.66
C PRO A 76 -3.95 12.26 26.66
N LEU A 77 -4.67 12.10 27.77
CA LEU A 77 -5.75 11.11 27.91
C LEU A 77 -6.80 11.19 26.79
N LYS A 78 -7.12 12.40 26.31
CA LYS A 78 -8.05 12.61 25.19
C LYS A 78 -7.52 11.98 23.89
N ALA A 79 -6.24 12.17 23.59
CA ALA A 79 -5.59 11.59 22.41
C ALA A 79 -5.52 10.06 22.52
N LEU A 80 -5.21 9.53 23.71
CA LEU A 80 -5.22 8.08 23.95
C LEU A 80 -6.60 7.44 23.70
N ARG A 81 -7.68 8.09 24.14
CA ARG A 81 -9.06 7.62 23.86
C ARG A 81 -9.37 7.64 22.37
N GLN A 82 -8.99 8.71 21.66
CA GLN A 82 -9.20 8.83 20.22
C GLN A 82 -8.44 7.75 19.46
N ALA A 83 -7.17 7.50 19.81
CA ALA A 83 -6.36 6.43 19.26
C ALA A 83 -6.99 5.04 19.46
N GLY A 84 -7.57 4.79 20.64
CA GLY A 84 -8.34 3.57 20.92
C GLY A 84 -9.56 3.41 19.99
N ILE A 85 -10.32 4.49 19.76
CA ILE A 85 -11.46 4.50 18.82
C ILE A 85 -11.00 4.21 17.38
N GLN A 86 -9.90 4.85 16.95
CA GLN A 86 -9.32 4.62 15.63
C GLN A 86 -8.87 3.17 15.46
N SER A 87 -8.15 2.59 16.42
CA SER A 87 -7.73 1.19 16.42
C SER A 87 -8.93 0.24 16.31
N ALA A 88 -9.99 0.47 17.10
CA ALA A 88 -11.23 -0.31 17.01
C ALA A 88 -11.94 -0.13 15.64
N GLY A 89 -11.90 1.07 15.07
CA GLY A 89 -12.37 1.38 13.71
C GLY A 89 -11.64 0.55 12.66
N ARG A 90 -10.29 0.59 12.65
CA ARG A 90 -9.43 -0.21 11.75
C ARG A 90 -9.74 -1.71 11.86
N GLN A 91 -9.94 -2.22 13.07
CA GLN A 91 -10.32 -3.63 13.27
C GLN A 91 -11.70 -3.99 12.72
N ARG A 92 -12.71 -3.12 12.94
CA ARG A 92 -14.06 -3.30 12.38
C ARG A 92 -14.05 -3.27 10.85
N PHE A 93 -13.28 -2.35 10.27
CA PHE A 93 -13.06 -2.27 8.83
C PHE A 93 -12.51 -3.59 8.28
N ARG A 94 -11.37 -4.07 8.80
CA ARG A 94 -10.77 -5.36 8.40
C ARG A 94 -11.73 -6.54 8.59
N LYS A 95 -12.56 -6.54 9.65
CA LYS A 95 -13.58 -7.59 9.86
C LYS A 95 -14.61 -7.62 8.72
N ARG A 96 -15.04 -6.45 8.25
CA ARG A 96 -16.08 -6.29 7.22
C ARG A 96 -15.54 -6.48 5.80
N PHE A 97 -14.42 -5.82 5.50
CA PHE A 97 -13.89 -5.61 4.15
C PHE A 97 -12.73 -6.54 3.75
N TRP A 98 -12.31 -7.49 4.59
CA TRP A 98 -11.30 -8.48 4.17
C TRP A 98 -11.55 -9.16 2.81
N PRO A 99 -12.79 -9.41 2.32
CA PRO A 99 -12.97 -10.02 1.01
C PRO A 99 -12.45 -9.16 -0.15
N THR A 100 -12.26 -7.86 0.06
CA THR A 100 -11.76 -6.91 -0.95
C THR A 100 -10.26 -6.61 -0.81
N ILE A 101 -9.58 -7.26 0.14
CA ILE A 101 -8.15 -7.07 0.42
C ILE A 101 -7.42 -8.31 -0.10
N GLY A 102 -6.95 -8.26 -1.35
CA GLY A 102 -6.30 -9.38 -2.03
C GLY A 102 -4.83 -9.55 -1.62
N GLY A 103 -4.11 -8.43 -1.59
CA GLY A 103 -2.75 -8.25 -1.10
C GLY A 103 -2.69 -7.07 -0.13
N GLN A 104 -1.60 -6.97 0.63
CA GLN A 104 -1.25 -5.83 1.45
C GLN A 104 0.23 -5.90 1.86
N ALA A 105 0.99 -4.82 1.67
CA ALA A 105 2.26 -4.59 2.36
C ALA A 105 2.02 -4.22 3.82
N VAL A 106 2.70 -4.90 4.74
CA VAL A 106 2.50 -4.77 6.19
C VAL A 106 3.82 -4.69 6.94
N LEU A 107 3.75 -4.10 8.13
CA LEU A 107 4.81 -4.12 9.14
C LEU A 107 4.29 -4.83 10.40
N PHE A 108 4.24 -6.17 10.38
CA PHE A 108 3.88 -6.92 11.57
C PHE A 108 5.01 -6.90 12.60
N GLU A 109 6.26 -7.03 12.15
CA GLU A 109 7.46 -6.89 12.96
C GLU A 109 8.17 -5.57 12.63
N PRO A 110 8.57 -4.76 13.62
CA PRO A 110 9.32 -3.53 13.37
C PRO A 110 10.58 -3.80 12.55
N GLY A 111 10.88 -2.95 11.58
CA GLY A 111 12.07 -3.09 10.72
C GLY A 111 11.95 -4.13 9.61
N ARG A 112 10.86 -4.91 9.54
CA ARG A 112 10.72 -6.05 8.61
C ARG A 112 9.42 -5.92 7.81
N PRO A 113 9.41 -5.06 6.77
CA PRO A 113 8.24 -4.95 5.90
C PRO A 113 8.06 -6.25 5.10
N GLU A 114 6.82 -6.69 4.93
CA GLU A 114 6.49 -7.93 4.20
C GLU A 114 5.19 -7.77 3.41
N LEU A 115 5.03 -8.59 2.37
CA LEU A 115 3.82 -8.63 1.55
C LEU A 115 2.94 -9.79 2.02
N VAL A 116 1.66 -9.52 2.30
CA VAL A 116 0.67 -10.56 2.64
C VAL A 116 -0.40 -10.66 1.58
N LEU A 117 -0.57 -11.84 0.98
CA LEU A 117 -1.77 -12.18 0.20
C LEU A 117 -2.75 -13.01 1.01
N LEU A 118 -4.04 -12.79 0.76
CA LEU A 118 -5.13 -13.53 1.37
C LEU A 118 -5.82 -14.41 0.32
N PRO A 119 -5.47 -15.70 0.19
CA PRO A 119 -6.00 -16.56 -0.88
C PRO A 119 -7.53 -16.66 -0.85
N LYS A 120 -8.13 -16.59 0.34
CA LYS A 120 -9.60 -16.56 0.48
C LYS A 120 -10.20 -15.27 -0.08
N ALA A 121 -9.55 -14.12 0.08
CA ALA A 121 -10.01 -12.85 -0.46
C ALA A 121 -9.87 -12.83 -1.99
N LEU A 122 -8.72 -13.28 -2.51
CA LEU A 122 -8.50 -13.47 -3.95
C LEU A 122 -9.59 -14.35 -4.57
N ARG A 123 -9.92 -15.48 -3.92
CA ARG A 123 -11.05 -16.32 -4.36
C ARG A 123 -12.38 -15.59 -4.32
N HIS A 124 -12.68 -14.82 -3.27
CA HIS A 124 -13.92 -14.04 -3.21
C HIS A 124 -14.02 -13.00 -4.31
N GLY A 125 -12.90 -12.39 -4.69
CA GLY A 125 -12.79 -11.45 -5.79
C GLY A 125 -12.75 -12.10 -7.17
N GLY A 126 -12.69 -13.43 -7.27
CA GLY A 126 -12.54 -14.14 -8.55
C GLY A 126 -11.18 -13.89 -9.21
N ARG A 127 -10.12 -13.71 -8.39
CA ARG A 127 -8.75 -13.37 -8.79
C ARG A 127 -7.69 -14.36 -8.29
N LEU A 128 -8.10 -15.51 -7.76
CA LEU A 128 -7.15 -16.51 -7.21
C LEU A 128 -6.19 -17.03 -8.27
N ASP A 129 -6.71 -17.26 -9.48
CA ASP A 129 -5.98 -17.85 -10.59
C ASP A 129 -5.69 -16.83 -11.71
N ASP A 130 -6.00 -15.57 -11.48
CA ASP A 130 -5.85 -14.48 -12.45
C ASP A 130 -4.42 -13.95 -12.43
N THR A 131 -3.59 -14.46 -13.34
CA THR A 131 -2.17 -14.10 -13.43
C THR A 131 -1.94 -12.60 -13.67
N ALA A 132 -2.77 -11.95 -14.50
CA ALA A 132 -2.64 -10.52 -14.76
C ALA A 132 -2.90 -9.70 -13.49
N PHE A 133 -3.92 -10.07 -12.72
CA PHE A 133 -4.17 -9.48 -11.41
C PHE A 133 -3.02 -9.73 -10.43
N LEU A 134 -2.41 -10.92 -10.42
CA LEU A 134 -1.31 -11.24 -9.51
C LEU A 134 -0.05 -10.41 -9.82
N TYR A 135 0.31 -10.18 -11.09
CA TYR A 135 1.37 -9.24 -11.44
C TYR A 135 1.06 -7.83 -10.95
N LYS A 136 -0.18 -7.35 -11.15
CA LYS A 136 -0.61 -6.04 -10.64
C LYS A 136 -0.44 -5.97 -9.11
N ALA A 137 -0.95 -6.96 -8.39
CA ALA A 137 -0.88 -7.00 -6.94
C ALA A 137 0.56 -7.06 -6.43
N LEU A 138 1.43 -7.87 -7.05
CA LEU A 138 2.84 -7.92 -6.67
C LEU A 138 3.54 -6.59 -6.96
N GLY A 139 3.39 -6.02 -8.15
CA GLY A 139 4.03 -4.73 -8.50
C GLY A 139 3.58 -3.59 -7.59
N HIS A 140 2.28 -3.53 -7.29
CA HIS A 140 1.71 -2.54 -6.38
C HIS A 140 2.28 -2.68 -4.95
N GLU A 141 2.17 -3.87 -4.36
CA GLU A 141 2.54 -4.06 -2.96
C GLU A 141 4.06 -4.07 -2.75
N MET A 142 4.85 -4.55 -3.72
CA MET A 142 6.31 -4.42 -3.69
C MET A 142 6.74 -2.96 -3.81
N THR A 143 6.00 -2.11 -4.54
CA THR A 143 6.29 -0.67 -4.55
C THR A 143 6.17 -0.08 -3.14
N HIS A 144 5.22 -0.52 -2.33
CA HIS A 144 5.17 -0.10 -0.92
C HIS A 144 6.38 -0.57 -0.10
N LEU A 145 6.93 -1.77 -0.37
CA LEU A 145 8.17 -2.21 0.25
C LEU A 145 9.35 -1.33 -0.18
N ALA A 146 9.40 -0.91 -1.44
CA ALA A 146 10.44 -0.03 -1.94
C ALA A 146 10.34 1.39 -1.33
N GLN A 147 9.13 1.92 -1.18
CA GLN A 147 8.86 3.17 -0.47
C GLN A 147 9.29 3.10 1.00
N TYR A 148 9.05 1.96 1.66
CA TYR A 148 9.55 1.73 3.02
C TYR A 148 11.07 1.79 3.06
N ALA A 149 11.76 1.04 2.19
CA ALA A 149 13.22 1.00 2.17
C ALA A 149 13.83 2.37 1.83
N ALA A 150 13.25 3.10 0.88
CA ALA A 150 13.69 4.44 0.52
C ALA A 150 13.57 5.45 1.67
N SER A 151 12.54 5.33 2.51
CA SER A 151 12.32 6.26 3.62
C SER A 151 12.84 5.76 4.97
N ASP A 152 13.55 4.63 5.01
CA ASP A 152 13.91 3.90 6.24
C ASP A 152 12.69 3.72 7.18
N GLY A 153 11.52 3.46 6.58
CA GLY A 153 10.24 3.32 7.28
C GLY A 153 9.61 4.59 7.84
N ALA A 154 10.25 5.77 7.71
CA ALA A 154 9.75 7.01 8.28
C ALA A 154 8.36 7.39 7.76
N ILE A 155 8.10 7.21 6.46
CA ILE A 155 6.81 7.53 5.86
C ILE A 155 5.72 6.55 6.28
N TRP A 156 6.02 5.26 6.40
CA TRP A 156 5.07 4.28 6.94
C TRP A 156 4.71 4.59 8.39
N ALA A 157 5.70 4.92 9.23
CA ALA A 157 5.45 5.32 10.62
C ALA A 157 4.54 6.57 10.68
N ALA A 158 4.77 7.54 9.78
CA ALA A 158 3.95 8.75 9.69
C ALA A 158 2.52 8.47 9.18
N GLN A 159 2.34 7.57 8.21
CA GLN A 159 1.02 7.18 7.70
C GLN A 159 0.20 6.42 8.75
N ASP A 160 0.82 5.47 9.44
CA ASP A 160 0.12 4.54 10.32
C ASP A 160 -0.08 5.06 11.74
N THR A 161 0.59 6.16 12.13
CA THR A 161 0.52 6.75 13.47
C THR A 161 -0.91 6.93 13.97
N PHE A 162 -1.12 6.69 15.27
CA PHE A 162 -2.39 7.03 15.93
C PHE A 162 -2.42 8.48 16.43
N TYR A 163 -1.29 9.18 16.37
CA TYR A 163 -1.09 10.50 16.96
C TYR A 163 -0.54 11.52 15.94
N PRO A 164 -1.21 11.73 14.79
CA PRO A 164 -0.67 12.60 13.74
C PRO A 164 -0.57 14.07 14.18
N ALA A 165 -1.45 14.53 15.09
CA ALA A 165 -1.39 15.88 15.64
C ALA A 165 -0.17 16.08 16.56
N GLN A 166 0.15 15.11 17.40
CA GLN A 166 1.32 15.15 18.29
C GLN A 166 2.63 15.11 17.50
N ARG A 167 2.60 14.46 16.33
CA ARG A 167 3.73 14.43 15.39
C ARG A 167 3.80 15.65 14.45
N GLY A 168 2.85 16.58 14.52
CA GLY A 168 2.84 17.77 13.67
C GLY A 168 2.56 17.49 12.19
N ILE A 169 1.90 16.37 11.88
CA ILE A 169 1.66 15.88 10.50
C ILE A 169 0.17 15.61 10.22
N ALA A 170 -0.73 16.16 11.04
CA ALA A 170 -2.17 15.93 10.91
C ALA A 170 -2.76 16.45 9.60
N ASP A 171 -2.12 17.44 8.98
CA ASP A 171 -2.49 18.01 7.71
C ASP A 171 -1.93 17.24 6.51
N ARG A 172 -1.03 16.26 6.71
CA ARG A 172 -0.36 15.52 5.63
C ARG A 172 -1.20 14.36 5.12
N ASP A 173 -1.11 14.11 3.82
CA ASP A 173 -1.83 13.05 3.13
C ASP A 173 -0.86 11.99 2.59
N TYR A 174 -0.24 11.25 3.51
CA TYR A 174 0.67 10.14 3.19
C TYR A 174 -0.03 9.03 2.40
N GLY A 175 -1.31 8.79 2.67
CA GLY A 175 -2.10 7.77 1.96
C GLY A 175 -2.21 8.09 0.47
N PHE A 176 -2.50 9.35 0.13
CA PHE A 176 -2.55 9.79 -1.26
C PHE A 176 -1.19 9.65 -1.97
N LEU A 177 -0.10 10.05 -1.32
CA LEU A 177 1.25 9.91 -1.88
C LEU A 177 1.61 8.44 -2.14
N LEU A 178 1.47 7.59 -1.13
CA LEU A 178 1.91 6.20 -1.18
C LEU A 178 1.12 5.39 -2.20
N GLU A 179 -0.21 5.48 -2.15
CA GLU A 179 -1.11 4.76 -3.04
C GLU A 179 -0.99 5.30 -4.47
N GLY A 180 -0.88 6.62 -4.65
CA GLY A 180 -0.71 7.23 -5.98
C GLY A 180 0.54 6.73 -6.70
N HIS A 181 1.68 6.68 -6.01
CA HIS A 181 2.92 6.14 -6.56
C HIS A 181 2.87 4.63 -6.78
N ALA A 182 2.26 3.86 -5.86
CA ALA A 182 2.11 2.42 -6.03
C ALA A 182 1.21 2.06 -7.23
N TYR A 183 0.11 2.78 -7.44
CA TYR A 183 -0.73 2.63 -8.63
C TYR A 183 -0.01 3.05 -9.92
N TRP A 184 0.72 4.17 -9.90
CA TRP A 184 1.52 4.58 -11.05
C TRP A 184 2.54 3.48 -11.42
N ALA A 185 3.30 2.98 -10.44
CA ALA A 185 4.30 1.96 -10.65
C ALA A 185 3.69 0.64 -11.16
N ASP A 186 2.57 0.19 -10.57
CA ASP A 186 1.91 -1.05 -11.01
C ASP A 186 1.42 -0.96 -12.47
N GLN A 187 1.00 0.22 -12.94
CA GLN A 187 0.59 0.44 -14.33
C GLN A 187 1.79 0.33 -15.26
N GLN A 188 2.93 0.91 -14.90
CA GLN A 188 4.16 0.78 -15.70
C GLN A 188 4.65 -0.67 -15.75
N ILE A 189 4.66 -1.35 -14.61
CA ILE A 189 5.12 -2.75 -14.50
C ILE A 189 4.22 -3.67 -15.32
N THR A 190 2.90 -3.58 -15.12
CA THR A 190 1.96 -4.42 -15.87
C THR A 190 1.98 -4.10 -17.37
N THR A 191 2.20 -2.84 -17.77
CA THR A 191 2.40 -2.50 -19.19
C THR A 191 3.64 -3.16 -19.77
N LYS A 192 4.76 -3.18 -19.04
CA LYS A 192 6.01 -3.83 -19.49
C LYS A 192 5.88 -5.35 -19.62
N ILE A 193 5.14 -6.00 -18.71
CA ILE A 193 4.98 -7.47 -18.70
C ILE A 193 3.88 -7.93 -19.66
N LEU A 194 2.74 -7.25 -19.67
CA LEU A 194 1.49 -7.69 -20.30
C LEU A 194 1.09 -6.86 -21.52
N GLY A 195 1.83 -5.80 -21.84
CA GLY A 195 1.57 -4.87 -22.95
C GLY A 195 0.52 -3.79 -22.65
N ALA A 196 -0.15 -3.83 -21.50
CA ALA A 196 -1.14 -2.83 -21.09
C ALA A 196 -1.31 -2.81 -19.55
N PRO A 197 -1.79 -1.69 -18.98
CA PRO A 197 -2.10 -1.64 -17.56
C PRO A 197 -3.29 -2.55 -17.22
N VAL A 198 -3.21 -3.26 -16.10
CA VAL A 198 -4.30 -4.12 -15.62
C VAL A 198 -5.31 -3.29 -14.83
N SER A 199 -6.55 -3.21 -15.32
CA SER A 199 -7.66 -2.58 -14.60
C SER A 199 -8.33 -3.54 -13.62
N THR A 200 -8.72 -3.01 -12.47
CA THR A 200 -9.49 -3.72 -11.42
C THR A 200 -10.76 -2.97 -11.03
N ASP A 201 -11.21 -2.08 -11.90
CA ASP A 201 -12.36 -1.22 -11.65
C ASP A 201 -13.66 -2.04 -11.67
N GLU A 202 -13.71 -3.01 -12.57
CA GLU A 202 -14.79 -3.97 -12.65
C GLU A 202 -14.52 -5.20 -11.80
N ALA A 203 -15.57 -5.65 -11.10
CA ALA A 203 -15.52 -6.92 -10.39
C ALA A 203 -15.42 -8.08 -11.40
N SER A 204 -14.56 -9.06 -11.12
CA SER A 204 -14.46 -10.28 -11.93
C SER A 204 -15.85 -10.94 -12.07
N PRO A 205 -16.19 -11.51 -13.24
CA PRO A 205 -17.42 -12.29 -13.40
C PRO A 205 -17.46 -13.50 -12.46
N HIS A 206 -16.30 -14.01 -12.02
CA HIS A 206 -16.16 -15.10 -11.07
C HIS A 206 -16.21 -14.64 -9.59
N SER A 207 -16.45 -13.35 -9.34
CA SER A 207 -16.51 -12.82 -7.99
C SER A 207 -17.77 -13.27 -7.25
N SER A 208 -17.59 -13.59 -5.97
CA SER A 208 -18.68 -13.98 -5.09
C SER A 208 -19.72 -12.86 -4.92
N ARG A 209 -20.98 -13.23 -4.64
CA ARG A 209 -22.05 -12.25 -4.35
C ARG A 209 -21.67 -11.28 -3.23
N ARG A 210 -21.00 -11.78 -2.18
CA ARG A 210 -20.51 -10.96 -1.07
C ARG A 210 -19.50 -9.91 -1.54
N TYR A 211 -18.55 -10.30 -2.40
CA TYR A 211 -17.56 -9.38 -2.96
C TYR A 211 -18.26 -8.29 -3.78
N ARG A 212 -19.14 -8.68 -4.72
CA ARG A 212 -19.86 -7.72 -5.57
C ARG A 212 -20.64 -6.68 -4.77
N LYS A 213 -21.29 -7.09 -3.68
CA LYS A 213 -21.99 -6.17 -2.77
C LYS A 213 -21.03 -5.15 -2.10
N LEU A 214 -19.82 -5.56 -1.74
CA LEU A 214 -18.82 -4.66 -1.16
C LEU A 214 -18.18 -3.77 -2.24
N ALA A 215 -17.91 -4.34 -3.42
CA ALA A 215 -17.33 -3.63 -4.56
C ALA A 215 -18.25 -2.50 -5.05
N ALA A 216 -19.56 -2.73 -5.07
CA ALA A 216 -20.58 -1.73 -5.43
C ALA A 216 -20.94 -0.76 -4.30
N SER A 217 -20.21 -0.75 -3.18
CA SER A 217 -20.53 0.14 -2.06
C SER A 217 -20.03 1.56 -2.31
N PRO A 218 -20.75 2.62 -1.85
CA PRO A 218 -20.29 4.00 -2.01
C PRO A 218 -18.90 4.25 -1.44
N HIS A 219 -18.57 3.56 -0.35
CA HIS A 219 -17.24 3.62 0.26
C HIS A 219 -16.14 3.10 -0.69
N ARG A 220 -16.39 2.01 -1.43
CA ARG A 220 -15.43 1.50 -2.40
C ARG A 220 -15.31 2.46 -3.59
N HIS A 221 -16.40 3.01 -4.10
CA HIS A 221 -16.35 3.98 -5.19
C HIS A 221 -15.52 5.21 -4.80
N ALA A 222 -15.77 5.80 -3.62
CA ALA A 222 -14.98 6.93 -3.13
C ALA A 222 -13.48 6.60 -3.00
N ALA A 223 -13.13 5.40 -2.52
CA ALA A 223 -11.73 4.96 -2.44
C ALA A 223 -11.09 4.78 -3.83
N VAL A 224 -11.81 4.18 -4.81
CA VAL A 224 -11.31 4.03 -6.19
C VAL A 224 -11.06 5.39 -6.84
N GLU A 225 -12.00 6.34 -6.70
CA GLU A 225 -11.83 7.69 -7.23
C GLU A 225 -10.64 8.41 -6.60
N GLN A 226 -10.47 8.28 -5.27
CA GLN A 226 -9.31 8.83 -4.58
C GLN A 226 -7.99 8.26 -5.13
N PHE A 227 -7.93 6.94 -5.35
CA PHE A 227 -6.74 6.28 -5.89
C PHE A 227 -6.45 6.64 -7.34
N ARG A 228 -7.47 6.75 -8.20
CA ARG A 228 -7.32 7.23 -9.58
C ARG A 228 -6.73 8.64 -9.59
N ARG A 229 -7.33 9.56 -8.83
CA ARG A 229 -6.83 10.94 -8.70
C ARG A 229 -5.40 10.98 -8.18
N ALA A 230 -5.05 10.14 -7.20
CA ALA A 230 -3.69 10.02 -6.68
C ALA A 230 -2.70 9.56 -7.76
N CYS A 231 -3.04 8.49 -8.49
CA CYS A 231 -2.26 7.96 -9.59
C CYS A 231 -2.06 8.99 -10.69
N ASP A 232 -3.12 9.66 -11.13
CA ASP A 232 -3.07 10.68 -12.19
C ASP A 232 -2.17 11.85 -11.78
N THR A 233 -2.30 12.30 -10.52
CA THR A 233 -1.50 13.40 -9.99
C THR A 233 -0.01 13.04 -9.93
N VAL A 234 0.32 11.87 -9.38
CA VAL A 234 1.72 11.40 -9.32
C VAL A 234 2.28 11.23 -10.73
N SER A 235 1.50 10.66 -11.65
CA SER A 235 1.87 10.51 -13.06
C SER A 235 2.19 11.86 -13.70
N GLN A 236 1.37 12.89 -13.46
CA GLN A 236 1.60 14.24 -13.96
C GLN A 236 2.89 14.85 -13.39
N ILE A 237 3.16 14.69 -12.10
CA ILE A 237 4.39 15.18 -11.47
C ILE A 237 5.61 14.49 -12.08
N ILE A 238 5.61 13.15 -12.16
CA ILE A 238 6.73 12.39 -12.72
C ILE A 238 6.94 12.75 -14.20
N ASN A 239 5.89 12.86 -15.01
CA ASN A 239 6.01 13.21 -16.43
C ASN A 239 6.55 14.64 -16.65
N SER A 240 6.19 15.58 -15.77
CA SER A 240 6.62 16.98 -15.89
C SER A 240 7.98 17.24 -15.24
N HIS A 241 8.32 16.54 -14.15
CA HIS A 241 9.50 16.81 -13.33
C HIS A 241 10.60 15.76 -13.40
N GLY A 242 10.30 14.57 -13.86
CA GLY A 242 11.19 13.41 -13.81
C GLY A 242 11.04 12.63 -12.51
N LEU A 243 11.34 11.33 -12.59
CA LEU A 243 11.23 10.39 -11.48
C LEU A 243 12.18 10.74 -10.33
N ASP A 244 13.43 11.12 -10.63
CA ASP A 244 14.44 11.45 -9.61
C ASP A 244 14.03 12.65 -8.75
N VAL A 245 13.40 13.66 -9.37
CA VAL A 245 12.87 14.83 -8.67
C VAL A 245 11.67 14.45 -7.82
N PHE A 246 10.77 13.61 -8.35
CA PHE A 246 9.65 13.08 -7.56
C PHE A 246 10.13 12.29 -6.34
N ASN A 247 11.13 11.42 -6.51
CA ASN A 247 11.65 10.55 -5.46
C ASN A 247 12.28 11.29 -4.27
N GLN A 248 12.51 12.60 -4.37
CA GLN A 248 12.88 13.42 -3.21
C GLN A 248 11.83 13.36 -2.08
N VAL A 249 10.55 13.06 -2.39
CA VAL A 249 9.48 12.91 -1.38
C VAL A 249 9.80 11.90 -0.29
N TRP A 250 10.61 10.87 -0.59
CA TRP A 250 10.94 9.80 0.37
C TRP A 250 11.89 10.27 1.49
N HIS A 251 12.58 11.40 1.27
CA HIS A 251 13.54 11.97 2.21
C HIS A 251 13.14 13.39 2.67
N ARG A 252 12.10 13.97 2.10
CA ARG A 252 11.67 15.35 2.32
C ARG A 252 10.20 15.42 2.74
N PRO A 253 9.93 15.42 4.07
CA PRO A 253 8.56 15.51 4.59
C PRO A 253 7.79 16.74 4.12
N ASP A 254 8.47 17.83 3.75
CA ASP A 254 7.88 19.05 3.19
C ASP A 254 7.26 18.85 1.80
N LEU A 255 7.72 17.83 1.05
CA LEU A 255 7.17 17.46 -0.26
C LEU A 255 5.97 16.51 -0.16
N VAL A 256 5.63 16.01 1.03
CA VAL A 256 4.39 15.24 1.23
C VAL A 256 3.21 16.19 1.10
N PRO A 257 2.20 15.87 0.27
CA PRO A 257 1.08 16.76 0.05
C PRO A 257 0.28 16.92 1.33
N THR A 258 -0.32 18.08 1.47
CA THR A 258 -1.34 18.32 2.49
C THR A 258 -2.70 17.79 2.01
N GLN A 259 -3.60 17.49 2.95
CA GLN A 259 -4.97 17.08 2.65
C GLN A 259 -5.72 18.13 1.81
N LYS A 260 -5.40 19.42 2.00
CA LYS A 260 -5.96 20.52 1.20
C LYS A 260 -5.50 20.47 -0.26
N GLU A 261 -4.21 20.20 -0.47
CA GLU A 261 -3.67 20.07 -1.83
C GLU A 261 -4.24 18.85 -2.54
N THR A 262 -4.41 17.72 -1.83
CA THR A 262 -5.01 16.53 -2.43
C THR A 262 -6.51 16.67 -2.64
N SER A 263 -7.23 17.47 -1.86
CA SER A 263 -8.67 17.71 -2.03
C SER A 263 -8.98 18.71 -3.14
N ASP A 264 -8.34 19.88 -3.11
CA ASP A 264 -8.83 21.08 -3.79
C ASP A 264 -7.78 21.83 -4.63
N ASP A 265 -6.49 21.63 -4.35
CA ASP A 265 -5.40 22.42 -4.96
C ASP A 265 -4.18 21.56 -5.31
N VAL A 266 -4.38 20.63 -6.25
CA VAL A 266 -3.31 19.74 -6.71
C VAL A 266 -2.17 20.52 -7.36
N ALA A 267 -2.48 21.64 -8.02
CA ALA A 267 -1.50 22.50 -8.66
C ALA A 267 -0.49 23.09 -7.67
N ALA A 268 -0.94 23.45 -6.45
CA ALA A 268 -0.03 23.92 -5.40
C ALA A 268 0.98 22.84 -4.98
N TRP A 269 0.57 21.57 -4.91
CA TRP A 269 1.53 20.49 -4.63
C TRP A 269 2.53 20.30 -5.77
N GLN A 270 2.05 20.29 -7.02
CA GLN A 270 2.91 20.18 -8.21
C GLN A 270 3.98 21.29 -8.25
N ALA A 271 3.62 22.52 -7.90
CA ALA A 271 4.52 23.67 -7.91
C ALA A 271 5.72 23.51 -6.95
N ARG A 272 5.61 22.70 -5.90
CA ARG A 272 6.73 22.43 -4.97
C ARG A 272 7.89 21.69 -5.66
N PHE A 273 7.60 20.88 -6.67
CA PHE A 273 8.63 20.16 -7.43
C PHE A 273 9.34 21.04 -8.45
N SER A 274 8.68 22.08 -8.97
CA SER A 274 9.30 23.06 -9.87
C SER A 274 10.47 23.78 -9.18
N ALA A 275 10.35 24.06 -7.88
CA ALA A 275 11.39 24.73 -7.10
C ALA A 275 12.67 23.88 -6.94
N LEU A 276 12.58 22.56 -7.14
CA LEU A 276 13.72 21.64 -7.02
C LEU A 276 14.57 21.57 -8.28
N LYS A 277 14.01 21.90 -9.46
CA LYS A 277 14.74 21.87 -10.74
C LYS A 277 15.78 22.98 -10.88
N THR A 278 15.70 24.01 -10.05
CA THR A 278 16.53 25.23 -10.16
C THR A 278 17.76 25.19 -9.25
N GLN A 279 17.99 24.09 -8.53
CA GLN A 279 19.16 23.86 -7.68
C GLN A 279 20.11 22.87 -8.36
#